data_AF-A0A7M4AP55-F1
#
_entry.id   AF-A0A7M4AP55-F1
#
_cell.length_a   1.000
_cell.length_b   1.000
_cell.length_c   1.000
_cell.angle_alpha   90.00
_cell.angle_beta   90.00
_cell.angle_gamma   90.00
#
_symmetry.space_group_name_H-M   'P 1'
#
loop_
_entity.id
_entity.type
_entity.pdbx_description
1 polymer ?
#
loop_
_entity_poly.entity_id
_entity_poly.type
_entity_poly.pdbx_seq_one_letter_code
_entity_poly.pdbx_strand_id
1 'polypeptide(L)'
;MLLEPPRVPTFMDSDTSAIAALRHAADRTAENMKKTFNSKLYNLYSTVLASPGTILVLFIIISAVFAQQGMAFQDQIDDDVEIFLPDGAPSTELLLEVRTEWSTDLAVIYITTPNANNPNDTTNITDEVVLNEISWLEGDDRNIGGDSTSRGMDFDKTDHGRNDGVLWVLS
;
A
#
# COMPACT_ATOMS: atom_id res chain seq x y z
N MET A 1 -55.36 -60.84 47.39
CA MET A 1 -55.39 -59.49 46.77
C MET A 1 -53.95 -58.99 46.77
N LEU A 2 -53.20 -59.24 45.70
CA LEU A 2 -51.82 -58.80 45.50
C LEU A 2 -51.85 -57.79 44.35
N LEU A 3 -51.47 -56.53 44.61
CA LEU A 3 -51.37 -55.49 43.59
C LEU A 3 -49.90 -55.38 43.18
N GLU A 4 -49.58 -55.78 41.95
CA GLU A 4 -48.29 -55.49 41.31
C GLU A 4 -48.19 -53.99 41.01
N PRO A 5 -47.04 -53.33 41.27
CA PRO A 5 -46.86 -51.95 40.87
C PRO A 5 -46.69 -51.85 39.34
N PRO A 6 -47.14 -50.75 38.71
CA PRO A 6 -47.09 -50.60 37.27
C PRO A 6 -45.63 -50.50 36.79
N ARG A 7 -45.29 -51.25 35.75
CA ARG A 7 -44.00 -51.10 35.07
C ARG A 7 -43.97 -49.74 34.39
N VAL A 8 -43.12 -48.85 34.90
CA VAL A 8 -42.81 -47.59 34.24
C VAL A 8 -42.09 -47.93 32.93
N PRO A 9 -42.60 -47.52 31.75
CA PRO A 9 -41.85 -47.67 30.52
C PRO A 9 -40.61 -46.78 30.62
N THR A 10 -39.43 -47.39 30.63
CA THR A 10 -38.19 -46.66 30.35
C THR A 10 -38.28 -46.18 28.91
N PHE A 11 -38.67 -44.92 28.74
CA PHE A 11 -38.45 -44.21 27.49
C PHE A 11 -36.93 -44.10 27.37
N MET A 12 -36.34 -44.98 26.56
CA MET A 12 -34.92 -44.92 26.23
C MET A 12 -34.75 -43.66 25.41
N ASP A 13 -34.17 -42.63 26.03
CA ASP A 13 -33.95 -41.32 25.46
C ASP A 13 -32.87 -41.44 24.35
N SER A 14 -33.33 -41.77 23.14
CA SER A 14 -32.50 -42.04 21.96
C SER A 14 -31.63 -40.85 21.57
N ASP A 15 -32.10 -39.65 21.91
CA ASP A 15 -31.49 -38.39 21.52
C ASP A 15 -30.27 -38.07 22.39
N THR A 16 -30.30 -38.39 23.68
CA THR A 16 -29.12 -38.31 24.57
C THR A 16 -28.07 -39.37 24.22
N SER A 17 -28.49 -40.57 23.78
CA SER A 17 -27.56 -41.61 23.30
C SER A 17 -26.89 -41.22 21.98
N ALA A 18 -27.64 -40.63 21.03
CA ALA A 18 -27.11 -40.18 19.75
C ALA A 18 -26.12 -39.01 19.89
N ILE A 19 -26.42 -38.02 20.73
CA ILE A 19 -25.52 -36.90 21.01
C ILE A 19 -24.26 -37.37 21.75
N ALA A 20 -24.38 -38.29 22.70
CA ALA A 20 -23.22 -38.88 23.38
C ALA A 20 -22.34 -39.69 22.42
N ALA A 21 -22.94 -40.46 21.51
CA ALA A 21 -22.21 -41.19 20.48
C ALA A 21 -21.47 -40.26 19.51
N LEU A 22 -22.09 -39.14 19.10
CA LEU A 22 -21.47 -38.12 18.27
C LEU A 22 -20.30 -37.42 18.96
N ARG A 23 -20.45 -37.04 20.24
CA ARG A 23 -19.36 -36.45 21.04
C ARG A 23 -18.18 -37.42 21.19
N HIS A 24 -18.44 -38.67 21.53
CA HIS A 24 -17.40 -39.70 21.60
C HIS A 24 -16.76 -40.02 20.25
N ALA A 25 -17.47 -39.87 19.13
CA ALA A 25 -16.89 -40.00 17.80
C ALA A 25 -15.99 -38.79 17.47
N ALA A 26 -16.44 -37.57 17.81
CA ALA A 26 -15.65 -36.35 17.65
C ALA A 26 -14.37 -36.39 18.50
N ASP A 27 -14.46 -36.78 19.77
CA ASP A 27 -13.32 -36.88 20.69
C ASP A 27 -12.32 -37.93 20.22
N ARG A 28 -12.79 -39.11 19.76
CA ARG A 28 -11.90 -40.13 19.18
C ARG A 28 -11.21 -39.65 17.91
N THR A 29 -11.92 -38.89 17.07
CA THR A 29 -11.34 -38.31 15.85
C THR A 29 -10.28 -37.27 16.22
N ALA A 30 -10.57 -36.39 17.18
CA ALA A 30 -9.64 -35.37 17.66
C ALA A 30 -8.40 -36.00 18.31
N GLU A 31 -8.55 -37.03 19.15
CA GLU A 31 -7.43 -37.74 19.77
C GLU A 31 -6.56 -38.48 18.74
N ASN A 32 -7.19 -39.11 17.75
CA ASN A 32 -6.46 -39.73 16.64
C ASN A 32 -5.71 -38.70 15.78
N MET A 33 -6.32 -37.52 15.54
CA MET A 33 -5.65 -36.40 14.85
C MET A 33 -4.47 -35.87 15.67
N LYS A 34 -4.65 -35.63 16.97
CA LYS A 34 -3.57 -35.20 17.87
C LYS A 34 -2.42 -36.20 17.90
N LYS A 35 -2.71 -37.49 18.04
CA LYS A 35 -1.69 -38.55 18.06
C LYS A 35 -0.94 -38.59 16.73
N THR A 36 -1.65 -38.51 15.61
CA THR A 36 -1.05 -38.46 14.28
C THR A 36 -0.18 -37.22 14.09
N PHE A 37 -0.64 -36.06 14.56
CA PHE A 37 0.10 -34.81 14.50
C PHE A 37 1.36 -34.85 15.36
N ASN A 38 1.26 -35.33 16.61
CA ASN A 38 2.39 -35.48 17.51
C ASN A 38 3.43 -36.45 16.93
N SER A 39 3.01 -37.62 16.43
CA SER A 39 3.94 -38.57 15.79
C SER A 39 4.65 -37.96 14.58
N LYS A 40 3.96 -37.14 13.77
CA LYS A 40 4.59 -36.40 12.68
C LYS A 40 5.61 -35.38 13.21
N LEU A 41 5.28 -34.62 14.25
CA LEU A 41 6.21 -33.66 14.86
C LEU A 41 7.44 -34.33 15.45
N TYR A 42 7.30 -35.46 16.14
CA TYR A 42 8.44 -36.22 16.66
C TYR A 42 9.36 -36.69 15.54
N ASN A 43 8.80 -37.17 14.43
CA ASN A 43 9.57 -37.58 13.26
C ASN A 43 10.32 -36.39 12.63
N LEU A 44 9.66 -35.24 12.48
CA LEU A 44 10.30 -34.01 11.99
C LEU A 44 11.44 -33.57 12.91
N TYR A 45 11.19 -33.54 14.23
CA TYR A 45 12.20 -33.18 15.23
C TYR A 45 13.42 -34.10 15.16
N SER A 46 13.19 -35.42 15.09
CA SER A 46 14.28 -36.40 14.97
C SER A 46 15.05 -36.25 13.65
N THR A 47 14.38 -35.91 12.55
CA THR A 47 14.99 -35.68 11.23
C THR A 47 15.86 -34.42 11.23
N VAL A 48 15.37 -33.36 11.88
CA VAL A 48 16.12 -32.09 12.02
C VAL A 48 17.37 -32.28 12.88
N LEU A 49 17.28 -33.02 13.99
CA LEU A 49 18.45 -33.31 14.84
C LEU A 49 19.46 -34.26 14.18
N ALA A 50 18.98 -35.24 13.42
CA ALA A 50 19.84 -36.25 12.79
C ALA A 50 20.69 -35.65 11.65
N SER A 51 20.18 -34.64 10.94
CA SER A 51 20.88 -34.01 9.84
C SER A 51 20.63 -32.49 9.77
N PRO A 52 21.22 -31.72 10.68
CA PRO A 52 21.03 -30.26 10.72
C PRO A 52 21.59 -29.56 9.46
N GLY A 53 22.67 -30.09 8.89
CA GLY A 53 23.30 -29.52 7.68
C GLY A 53 22.39 -29.56 6.45
N THR A 54 21.68 -30.66 6.20
CA THR A 54 20.76 -30.77 5.05
C THR A 54 19.56 -29.84 5.20
N ILE A 55 19.08 -29.64 6.44
CA ILE A 55 17.98 -28.72 6.72
C ILE A 55 18.40 -27.27 6.48
N LEU A 56 19.62 -26.90 6.90
CA LEU A 56 20.19 -25.58 6.60
C LEU A 56 20.29 -25.33 5.08
N VAL A 57 20.80 -26.30 4.32
CA VAL A 57 20.88 -26.20 2.86
C VAL A 57 19.49 -26.05 2.23
N LEU A 58 18.50 -26.82 2.70
CA LEU A 58 17.12 -26.70 2.26
C LEU A 58 16.56 -25.30 2.53
N PHE A 59 16.78 -24.75 3.74
CA PHE A 59 16.34 -23.39 4.07
C PHE A 59 17.03 -22.34 3.20
N ILE A 60 18.32 -22.48 2.90
CA ILE A 60 19.03 -21.56 2.01
C ILE A 60 18.41 -21.58 0.60
N ILE A 61 18.09 -22.76 0.08
CA ILE A 61 17.43 -22.90 -1.23
C ILE A 61 16.05 -22.25 -1.23
N ILE A 62 15.24 -22.53 -0.20
CA ILE A 62 13.90 -21.94 -0.05
C ILE A 62 14.00 -20.41 0.03
N SER A 63 14.90 -19.89 0.88
CA SER A 63 15.14 -18.46 1.02
C SER A 63 15.60 -17.82 -0.29
N ALA A 64 16.44 -18.48 -1.08
CA ALA A 64 16.88 -17.97 -2.38
C ALA A 64 15.72 -17.84 -3.38
N VAL A 65 14.80 -18.81 -3.39
CA VAL A 65 13.59 -18.75 -4.25
C VAL A 65 12.69 -17.59 -3.83
N PHE A 66 12.46 -17.40 -2.54
CA PHE A 66 11.66 -16.28 -2.03
C PHE A 66 12.35 -14.93 -2.21
N ALA A 67 13.67 -14.86 -2.09
CA ALA A 67 14.44 -13.64 -2.31
C ALA A 67 14.31 -13.14 -3.76
N GLN A 68 14.31 -14.04 -4.76
CA GLN A 68 14.08 -13.67 -6.16
C GLN A 68 12.69 -13.05 -6.37
N GLN A 69 11.66 -13.62 -5.73
CA GLN A 69 10.31 -13.06 -5.81
C GLN A 69 10.20 -11.72 -5.05
N GLY A 70 10.85 -11.61 -3.89
CA GLY A 70 10.90 -10.40 -3.07
C GLY A 70 11.55 -9.21 -3.77
N MET A 71 12.62 -9.43 -4.54
CA MET A 71 13.25 -8.36 -5.32
C MET A 71 12.32 -7.82 -6.43
N ALA A 72 11.51 -8.68 -7.06
CA ALA A 72 10.52 -8.24 -8.05
C ALA A 72 9.35 -7.43 -7.46
N PHE A 73 9.16 -7.47 -6.14
CA PHE A 73 8.23 -6.58 -5.43
C PHE A 73 8.87 -5.23 -5.08
N GLN A 74 10.20 -5.14 -4.96
CA GLN A 74 10.86 -3.86 -4.66
C GLN A 74 10.71 -2.88 -5.82
N ASP A 75 10.76 -3.35 -7.06
CA ASP A 75 10.54 -2.53 -8.27
C ASP A 75 9.09 -2.02 -8.40
N GLN A 76 8.16 -2.51 -7.56
CA GLN A 76 6.76 -2.04 -7.50
C GLN A 76 6.50 -1.11 -6.31
N ILE A 77 7.48 -0.92 -5.43
CA ILE A 77 7.43 0.07 -4.34
C ILE A 77 8.28 1.24 -4.81
N ASP A 78 7.77 1.98 -5.78
CA ASP A 78 8.33 3.29 -6.14
C ASP A 78 7.80 4.33 -5.14
N ASP A 79 8.64 5.29 -4.78
CA ASP A 79 8.50 6.19 -3.62
C ASP A 79 7.56 7.36 -3.91
N ASP A 80 6.32 7.04 -4.31
CA ASP A 80 5.19 7.95 -4.34
C ASP A 80 4.04 7.29 -3.56
N VAL A 81 3.46 8.02 -2.60
CA VAL A 81 2.28 7.53 -1.86
C VAL A 81 1.09 7.50 -2.84
N GLU A 82 0.89 6.37 -3.49
CA GLU A 82 -0.35 6.06 -4.18
C GLU A 82 -1.44 5.82 -3.14
N ILE A 83 -2.30 6.81 -2.91
CA ILE A 83 -3.53 6.62 -2.15
C ILE A 83 -4.43 5.76 -3.03
N PHE A 84 -4.42 4.45 -2.81
CA PHE A 84 -5.38 3.54 -3.41
C PHE A 84 -6.77 3.93 -2.92
N LEU A 85 -7.51 4.61 -3.80
CA LEU A 85 -8.92 4.88 -3.59
C LEU A 85 -9.64 3.52 -3.56
N PRO A 86 -10.50 3.24 -2.57
CA PRO A 86 -11.20 1.96 -2.50
C PRO A 86 -12.06 1.76 -3.76
N ASP A 87 -11.90 0.59 -4.38
CA ASP A 87 -12.65 0.20 -5.57
C ASP A 87 -14.16 0.28 -5.31
N GLY A 88 -14.89 0.99 -6.17
CA GLY A 88 -16.34 1.09 -6.13
C GLY A 88 -16.93 2.15 -5.19
N ALA A 89 -16.12 3.01 -4.57
CA ALA A 89 -16.64 4.16 -3.84
C ALA A 89 -17.04 5.30 -4.82
N PRO A 90 -18.22 5.95 -4.67
CA PRO A 90 -18.63 7.08 -5.51
C PRO A 90 -17.63 8.25 -5.51
N SER A 91 -16.90 8.44 -4.41
CA SER A 91 -15.83 9.43 -4.31
C SER A 91 -14.63 9.13 -5.20
N THR A 92 -14.35 7.85 -5.47
CA THR A 92 -13.26 7.42 -6.34
C THR A 92 -13.54 7.79 -7.79
N GLU A 93 -14.76 7.51 -8.26
CA GLU A 93 -15.21 7.83 -9.62
C GLU A 93 -15.20 9.34 -9.88
N LEU A 94 -15.73 10.14 -8.93
CA LEU A 94 -15.71 11.60 -9.03
C LEU A 94 -14.29 12.19 -9.03
N LEU A 95 -13.37 11.66 -8.23
CA LEU A 95 -11.98 12.15 -8.20
C LEU A 95 -11.22 11.78 -9.48
N LEU A 96 -11.51 10.62 -10.08
CA LEU A 96 -10.96 10.22 -11.38
C LEU A 96 -11.54 11.06 -12.53
N GLU A 97 -12.84 11.36 -12.49
CA GLU A 97 -13.50 12.27 -13.44
C GLU A 97 -12.86 13.67 -13.39
N VAL A 98 -12.70 14.24 -12.18
CA VAL A 98 -12.07 15.55 -12.01
C VAL A 98 -10.62 15.57 -12.50
N ARG A 99 -9.81 14.53 -12.23
CA ARG A 99 -8.44 14.45 -12.76
C ARG A 99 -8.40 14.33 -14.29
N THR A 100 -9.42 13.74 -14.90
CA THR A 100 -9.50 13.64 -16.37
C THR A 100 -9.81 15.00 -16.99
N GLU A 101 -10.57 15.84 -16.29
CA GLU A 101 -11.00 17.15 -16.79
C GLU A 101 -10.13 18.33 -16.32
N TRP A 102 -9.36 18.19 -15.24
CA TRP A 102 -8.56 19.25 -14.63
C TRP A 102 -7.11 18.79 -14.39
N SER A 103 -6.14 19.67 -14.66
CA SER A 103 -4.76 19.43 -14.26
C SER A 103 -4.65 19.40 -12.73
N THR A 104 -4.32 18.24 -12.16
CA THR A 104 -4.14 18.10 -10.71
C THR A 104 -2.70 18.34 -10.26
N ASP A 105 -1.79 18.50 -11.21
CA ASP A 105 -0.36 18.57 -10.93
C ASP A 105 0.04 20.02 -10.66
N LEU A 106 0.67 20.26 -9.51
CA LEU A 106 1.07 21.58 -9.02
C LEU A 106 2.57 21.60 -8.73
N ALA A 107 3.28 22.54 -9.36
CA ALA A 107 4.65 22.89 -8.99
C ALA A 107 4.66 24.20 -8.20
N VAL A 108 5.40 24.25 -7.09
CA VAL A 108 5.57 25.47 -6.27
C VAL A 108 7.04 25.82 -6.20
N ILE A 109 7.38 27.03 -6.64
CA ILE A 109 8.74 27.57 -6.61
C ILE A 109 8.79 28.69 -5.57
N TYR A 110 9.64 28.54 -4.55
CA TYR A 110 9.87 29.58 -3.55
C TYR A 110 11.11 30.39 -3.92
N ILE A 111 10.92 31.69 -4.18
CA ILE A 111 12.00 32.62 -4.50
C ILE A 111 12.23 33.51 -3.29
N THR A 112 13.49 33.66 -2.86
CA THR A 112 13.85 34.50 -1.71
C THR A 112 15.03 35.39 -2.07
N THR A 113 15.02 36.62 -1.54
CA THR A 113 16.12 37.57 -1.67
C THR A 113 17.04 37.53 -0.45
N PRO A 114 18.30 37.98 -0.58
CA PRO A 114 19.29 37.94 0.50
C PRO A 114 18.84 38.62 1.81
N ASN A 115 18.00 39.66 1.73
CA ASN A 115 17.44 40.33 2.91
C ASN A 115 16.57 39.44 3.81
N ALA A 116 16.05 38.32 3.28
CA ALA A 116 15.30 37.34 4.07
C ALA A 116 16.19 36.66 5.13
N ASN A 117 17.50 36.57 4.88
CA ASN A 117 18.47 35.92 5.77
C ASN A 117 19.42 36.93 6.44
N ASN A 118 19.65 38.10 5.83
CA ASN A 118 20.51 39.15 6.36
C ASN A 118 19.77 40.50 6.41
N PRO A 119 19.35 40.97 7.59
CA PRO A 119 18.61 42.23 7.73
C PRO A 119 19.37 43.50 7.31
N ASN A 120 20.69 43.40 7.11
CA ASN A 120 21.51 44.51 6.62
C ASN A 120 21.59 44.55 5.09
N ASP A 121 21.09 43.53 4.40
CA ASP A 121 20.96 43.52 2.94
C ASP A 121 19.71 44.31 2.54
N THR A 122 19.87 45.20 1.55
CA THR A 122 18.80 46.07 1.08
C THR A 122 17.99 45.48 -0.07
N THR A 123 18.42 44.35 -0.63
CA THR A 123 17.78 43.72 -1.79
C THR A 123 16.46 43.08 -1.39
N ASN A 124 15.35 43.63 -1.88
CA ASN A 124 13.99 43.17 -1.56
C ASN A 124 13.41 42.34 -2.72
N ILE A 125 12.57 41.34 -2.40
CA ILE A 125 11.84 40.55 -3.39
C ILE A 125 10.95 41.43 -4.28
N THR A 126 10.51 42.58 -3.77
CA THR A 126 9.71 43.55 -4.51
C THR A 126 10.52 44.52 -5.37
N ASP A 127 11.86 44.43 -5.36
CA ASP A 127 12.70 45.30 -6.18
C ASP A 127 12.51 44.97 -7.68
N GLU A 128 12.47 46.00 -8.52
CA GLU A 128 12.22 45.85 -9.96
C GLU A 128 13.20 44.88 -10.63
N VAL A 129 14.48 44.91 -10.22
CA VAL A 129 15.51 44.02 -10.76
C VAL A 129 15.16 42.55 -10.46
N VAL A 130 14.71 42.25 -9.25
CA VAL A 130 14.35 40.89 -8.85
C VAL A 130 13.07 40.44 -9.55
N LEU A 131 12.04 41.30 -9.58
CA LEU A 131 10.79 41.01 -10.29
C LEU A 131 11.03 40.77 -11.79
N ASN A 132 11.96 41.50 -12.40
CA ASN A 132 12.35 41.29 -13.79
C ASN A 132 13.08 39.95 -14.01
N GLU A 133 13.85 39.46 -13.05
CA GLU A 133 14.47 38.13 -13.13
C GLU A 133 13.41 37.02 -12.99
N ILE A 134 12.46 37.19 -12.07
CA ILE A 134 11.33 36.26 -11.90
C ILE A 134 10.50 36.22 -13.19
N SER A 135 10.12 37.39 -13.72
CA SER A 135 9.36 37.50 -14.96
C SER A 135 10.07 36.84 -16.15
N TRP A 136 11.40 36.95 -16.22
CA TRP A 136 12.19 36.26 -17.25
C TRP A 136 12.11 34.73 -17.10
N LEU A 137 12.22 34.19 -15.88
CA LEU A 137 12.07 32.75 -15.64
C LEU A 137 10.67 32.24 -16.01
N GLU A 138 9.64 33.05 -15.78
CA GLU A 138 8.26 32.72 -16.15
C GLU A 138 8.03 32.73 -17.66
N GLY A 139 8.80 33.50 -18.43
CA GLY A 139 8.62 33.65 -19.87
C GLY A 139 7.93 34.97 -20.18
N ASP A 140 8.73 36.00 -20.38
CA ASP A 140 8.27 37.34 -20.70
C ASP A 140 8.55 37.72 -22.17
N ASP A 141 8.11 38.90 -22.57
CA ASP A 141 8.27 39.40 -23.94
C ASP A 141 9.74 39.53 -24.38
N ARG A 142 10.70 39.55 -23.44
CA ARG A 142 12.13 39.72 -23.73
C ARG A 142 12.80 38.42 -24.08
N ASN A 143 12.20 37.26 -23.75
CA ASN A 143 12.80 35.96 -24.00
C ASN A 143 11.91 34.96 -24.74
N ILE A 144 10.68 35.32 -25.10
CA ILE A 144 9.74 34.49 -25.88
C ILE A 144 10.32 33.89 -27.18
N GLY A 145 11.30 34.54 -27.81
CA GLY A 145 11.98 34.06 -29.03
C GLY A 145 13.09 33.04 -28.79
N GLY A 146 13.38 32.69 -27.53
CA GLY A 146 14.42 31.74 -27.13
C GLY A 146 14.10 30.29 -27.52
N ASP A 147 15.07 29.40 -27.37
CA ASP A 147 14.86 27.95 -27.45
C ASP A 147 14.11 27.41 -26.22
N SER A 148 13.97 26.08 -26.12
CA SER A 148 13.22 25.42 -25.03
C SER A 148 13.77 25.71 -23.62
N THR A 149 15.00 26.24 -23.49
CA THR A 149 15.62 26.54 -22.19
C THR A 149 15.72 28.03 -21.89
N SER A 150 15.55 28.87 -22.91
CA SER A 150 15.75 30.32 -22.80
C SER A 150 14.47 31.13 -22.86
N ARG A 151 13.32 30.52 -23.21
CA ARG A 151 12.02 31.20 -23.35
C ARG A 151 11.16 31.29 -22.08
N GLY A 152 11.64 30.77 -20.96
CA GLY A 152 10.88 30.69 -19.71
C GLY A 152 9.87 29.53 -19.69
N MET A 153 9.18 29.39 -18.55
CA MET A 153 8.30 28.24 -18.26
C MET A 153 6.92 28.30 -18.93
N ASP A 154 6.29 29.48 -18.95
CA ASP A 154 4.97 29.78 -19.53
C ASP A 154 5.16 30.84 -20.62
N PHE A 155 5.66 30.39 -21.78
CA PHE A 155 6.00 31.29 -22.89
C PHE A 155 4.78 31.63 -23.76
N ASP A 156 3.73 30.80 -23.73
CA ASP A 156 2.47 31.04 -24.43
C ASP A 156 1.31 31.12 -23.45
N LYS A 157 1.21 32.27 -22.78
CA LYS A 157 0.21 32.56 -21.72
C LYS A 157 -1.25 32.42 -22.14
N THR A 158 -1.52 32.21 -23.42
CA THR A 158 -2.87 32.16 -23.99
C THR A 158 -3.32 30.76 -24.42
N ASP A 159 -2.41 29.79 -24.42
CA ASP A 159 -2.67 28.46 -24.98
C ASP A 159 -3.21 27.45 -23.97
N HIS A 160 -3.31 27.84 -22.70
CA HIS A 160 -3.76 27.00 -21.57
C HIS A 160 -2.86 25.76 -21.36
N GLY A 161 -1.56 25.91 -21.51
CA GLY A 161 -0.56 24.87 -21.29
C GLY A 161 -0.40 23.90 -22.45
N ARG A 162 -0.83 24.26 -23.66
CA ARG A 162 -0.82 23.34 -24.82
C ARG A 162 0.57 23.18 -25.43
N ASN A 163 1.39 24.23 -25.40
CA ASN A 163 2.73 24.25 -25.99
C ASN A 163 3.84 24.05 -24.94
N ASP A 164 3.60 24.38 -23.67
CA ASP A 164 4.59 24.26 -22.57
C ASP A 164 4.13 23.42 -21.37
N GLY A 165 2.85 23.03 -21.29
CA GLY A 165 2.32 22.26 -20.16
C GLY A 165 2.00 23.10 -18.92
N VAL A 166 2.09 24.43 -18.99
CA VAL A 166 1.82 25.33 -17.86
C VAL A 166 0.49 26.03 -18.07
N LEU A 167 -0.48 25.76 -17.19
CA LEU A 167 -1.83 26.33 -17.32
C LEU A 167 -1.89 27.81 -16.89
N TRP A 168 -1.12 28.19 -15.87
CA TRP A 168 -1.10 29.52 -15.27
C TRP A 168 0.09 29.65 -14.31
N VAL A 169 0.65 30.86 -14.22
CA VAL A 169 1.64 31.24 -13.22
C VAL A 169 1.09 32.40 -12.39
N LEU A 170 1.29 32.34 -11.08
CA LEU A 170 0.91 33.39 -10.15
C LEU A 170 2.19 33.94 -9.50
N SER A 171 2.54 35.18 -9.86
CA SER A 171 3.64 35.96 -9.27
C SER A 171 3.12 37.11 -8.43
#